data_AF-M2AVU0-F1
#
_entry.id   AF-M2AVU0-F1
#
_cell.length_a   1.000
_cell.length_b   1.000
_cell.length_c   1.000
_cell.angle_alpha   90.00
_cell.angle_beta   90.00
_cell.angle_gamma   90.00
#
_symmetry.space_group_name_H-M   'P 1'
#
loop_
_entity.id
_entity.type
_entity.pdbx_description
1 polymer ?
#
loop_
_entity_poly.entity_id
_entity_poly.type
_entity_poly.pdbx_seq_one_letter_code
_entity_poly.pdbx_strand_id
1 'polypeptide(L)'
;MHAISTVDGSIRWSRSFDDAWGCTVEQPWVTPMLLLVRAHLTVPGNGVRRRQMDVMGISTVDGETLHEIDRKETSSNTNVIESRVKLIPHRNTMLAEIQLELLTYTFKEEGSDDDVDSEADPKTDEVDELDRTKEIVPE
;
A
#
# COMPACT_ATOMS: atom_id res chain seq x y z
N MET A 1 -16.07 10.90 -6.30
CA MET A 1 -14.85 11.30 -7.03
C MET A 1 -15.10 11.19 -8.51
N HIS A 2 -14.56 12.11 -9.29
CA HIS A 2 -14.76 12.17 -10.74
C HIS A 2 -13.43 12.45 -11.42
N ALA A 3 -13.20 11.83 -12.57
CA ALA A 3 -12.22 12.31 -13.53
C ALA A 3 -12.93 13.18 -14.56
N ILE A 4 -12.48 14.42 -14.70
CA ILE A 4 -13.06 15.40 -15.62
C ILE A 4 -11.99 15.77 -16.65
N SER A 5 -12.37 15.71 -17.91
CA SER A 5 -11.54 16.14 -19.02
C SER A 5 -11.37 17.66 -19.00
N THR A 6 -10.13 18.12 -19.02
CA THR A 6 -9.80 19.57 -19.03
C THR A 6 -9.99 20.22 -20.39
N VAL A 7 -10.21 19.42 -21.45
CA VAL A 7 -10.39 19.90 -22.83
C VAL A 7 -11.82 20.37 -23.08
N ASP A 8 -12.81 19.59 -22.61
CA ASP A 8 -14.23 19.76 -22.92
C ASP A 8 -15.15 19.73 -21.68
N GLY A 9 -14.60 19.49 -20.48
CA GLY A 9 -15.37 19.42 -19.24
C GLY A 9 -16.20 18.15 -19.08
N SER A 10 -16.05 17.17 -19.97
CA SER A 10 -16.78 15.90 -19.88
C SER A 10 -16.28 15.05 -18.71
N ILE A 11 -17.20 14.33 -18.06
CA ILE A 11 -16.85 13.32 -17.05
C ILE A 11 -16.35 12.07 -17.79
N ARG A 12 -15.12 11.65 -17.51
CA ARG A 12 -14.54 10.40 -18.01
C ARG A 12 -15.05 9.20 -17.23
N TRP A 13 -14.97 9.29 -15.91
CA TRP A 13 -15.50 8.28 -15.00
C TRP A 13 -15.91 8.92 -13.67
N SER A 14 -16.76 8.20 -12.94
CA SER A 14 -17.30 8.62 -11.66
C SER A 14 -17.32 7.45 -10.70
N ARG A 15 -16.88 7.67 -9.46
CA ARG A 15 -16.86 6.66 -8.39
C ARG A 15 -17.37 7.25 -7.09
N SER A 16 -18.32 6.56 -6.47
CA SER A 16 -18.74 6.80 -5.09
C SER A 16 -17.96 5.89 -4.14
N PHE A 17 -17.72 6.38 -2.93
CA PHE A 17 -17.11 5.59 -1.86
C PHE A 17 -18.14 5.40 -0.74
N ASP A 18 -18.00 4.27 -0.05
CA ASP A 18 -18.75 3.92 1.16
C ASP A 18 -18.43 4.89 2.30
N ASP A 19 -17.15 5.22 2.44
CA ASP A 19 -16.60 6.05 3.51
C ASP A 19 -15.58 7.07 2.96
N ALA A 20 -15.16 7.99 3.82
CA ALA A 20 -14.15 8.97 3.47
C ALA A 20 -12.78 8.31 3.24
N TRP A 21 -12.14 8.65 2.11
CA TRP A 21 -10.78 8.29 1.79
C TRP A 21 -9.87 9.51 1.94
N GLY A 22 -8.68 9.32 2.49
CA GLY A 22 -7.68 10.38 2.62
C GLY A 22 -6.99 10.66 1.29
N CYS A 23 -6.56 11.90 1.12
CA CYS A 23 -5.74 12.31 -0.02
C CYS A 23 -4.26 12.24 0.36
N THR A 24 -3.48 11.63 -0.53
CA THR A 24 -2.02 11.63 -0.52
C THR A 24 -1.51 13.07 -0.48
N VAL A 25 -0.55 13.36 0.43
CA VAL A 25 -0.01 14.71 0.66
C VAL A 25 0.66 15.23 -0.61
N GLU A 26 1.35 14.34 -1.31
CA GLU A 26 2.04 14.64 -2.56
C GLU A 26 1.79 13.50 -3.54
N GLN A 27 1.22 13.84 -4.69
CA GLN A 27 1.03 12.90 -5.76
C GLN A 27 1.24 13.57 -7.13
N PRO A 28 2.25 13.14 -7.91
CA PRO A 28 2.47 13.69 -9.24
C PRO A 28 1.28 13.45 -10.17
N TRP A 29 0.89 14.47 -10.94
CA TRP A 29 -0.24 14.39 -11.87
C TRP A 29 -0.06 13.38 -13.02
N VAL A 30 1.19 12.98 -13.28
CA VAL A 30 1.57 11.99 -14.32
C VAL A 30 1.49 10.53 -13.85
N THR A 31 1.11 10.27 -12.59
CA THR A 31 0.99 8.88 -12.14
C THR A 31 -0.15 8.17 -12.86
N PRO A 32 0.06 6.95 -13.38
CA PRO A 32 -1.00 6.17 -14.04
C PRO A 32 -2.08 5.67 -13.05
N MET A 33 -1.79 5.73 -11.76
CA MET A 33 -2.68 5.30 -10.69
C MET A 33 -2.83 6.42 -9.63
N LEU A 34 -4.06 6.64 -9.20
CA LEU A 34 -4.40 7.42 -8.02
C LEU A 34 -4.30 6.56 -6.76
N LEU A 35 -3.45 6.95 -5.82
CA LEU A 35 -3.34 6.27 -4.54
C LEU A 35 -4.19 6.99 -3.49
N LEU A 36 -5.07 6.25 -2.85
CA LEU A 36 -5.87 6.70 -1.72
C LEU A 36 -5.52 5.86 -0.50
N VAL A 37 -5.47 6.51 0.66
CA VAL A 37 -5.13 5.86 1.92
C VAL A 37 -6.10 6.35 2.99
N ARG A 38 -6.61 5.45 3.82
CA ARG A 38 -7.38 5.80 5.02
C ARG A 38 -6.91 5.04 6.24
N ALA A 39 -7.07 5.68 7.40
CA ALA A 39 -6.65 5.16 8.69
C ALA A 39 -7.88 4.79 9.53
N HIS A 40 -7.83 3.62 10.14
CA HIS A 40 -8.82 3.19 11.13
C HIS A 40 -8.16 3.08 12.50
N LEU A 41 -8.73 3.76 13.49
CA LEU A 41 -8.34 3.62 14.89
C LEU A 41 -9.47 2.92 15.65
N THR A 42 -9.19 1.71 16.13
CA THR A 42 -10.13 0.98 16.99
C THR A 42 -9.54 0.89 18.40
N VAL A 43 -10.36 1.21 19.41
CA VAL A 43 -10.02 0.99 20.82
C VAL A 43 -10.97 -0.08 21.36
N PRO A 44 -10.57 -1.36 21.39
CA PRO A 44 -11.39 -2.42 21.93
C PRO A 44 -11.56 -2.27 23.44
N GLY A 45 -12.52 -3.00 24.04
CA GLY A 45 -12.80 -2.96 25.47
C GLY A 45 -11.62 -3.34 26.39
N ASN A 46 -10.55 -3.94 25.84
CA ASN A 46 -9.30 -4.20 26.55
C ASN A 46 -8.36 -2.99 26.63
N GLY A 47 -8.74 -1.84 26.05
CA GLY A 47 -7.96 -0.59 26.06
C GLY A 47 -6.76 -0.57 25.11
N VAL A 48 -6.45 -1.67 24.42
CA VAL A 48 -5.30 -1.76 23.51
C VAL A 48 -5.66 -1.19 22.14
N ARG A 49 -5.17 0.01 21.85
CA ARG A 49 -5.40 0.68 20.56
C ARG A 49 -4.87 -0.19 19.41
N ARG A 50 -5.74 -0.48 18.43
CA ARG A 50 -5.37 -1.12 17.17
C ARG A 50 -5.51 -0.12 16.04
N ARG A 51 -4.48 -0.05 15.20
CA ARG A 51 -4.47 0.79 14.02
C ARG A 51 -4.37 -0.06 12.78
N GLN A 52 -5.25 0.23 11.86
CA GLN A 52 -5.32 -0.43 10.58
C GLN A 52 -5.34 0.64 9.50
N MET A 53 -4.80 0.32 8.35
CA MET A 53 -4.85 1.17 7.18
C MET A 53 -5.45 0.41 6.01
N ASP A 54 -6.20 1.15 5.20
CA ASP A 54 -6.63 0.67 3.90
C ASP A 54 -5.91 1.49 2.83
N VAL A 55 -5.51 0.82 1.75
CA VAL A 55 -4.85 1.41 0.60
C VAL A 55 -5.61 1.01 -0.64
N MET A 56 -5.94 2.00 -1.47
CA MET A 56 -6.62 1.78 -2.74
C MET A 56 -5.87 2.46 -3.87
N GLY A 57 -5.56 1.68 -4.90
CA GLY A 57 -5.02 2.14 -6.16
C GLY A 57 -6.12 2.19 -7.21
N ILE A 58 -6.38 3.35 -7.78
CA ILE A 58 -7.41 3.56 -8.81
C ILE A 58 -6.73 3.97 -10.11
N SER A 59 -7.05 3.30 -11.22
CA SER A 59 -6.60 3.69 -12.55
C SER A 59 -7.09 5.10 -12.88
N THR A 60 -6.18 5.96 -13.38
CA THR A 60 -6.57 7.32 -13.80
C THR A 60 -7.36 7.32 -15.11
N VAL A 61 -7.29 6.23 -15.88
CA VAL A 61 -7.87 6.12 -17.22
C VAL A 61 -9.36 5.79 -17.16
N ASP A 62 -9.75 4.76 -16.41
CA ASP A 62 -11.10 4.17 -16.38
C ASP A 62 -11.76 4.21 -15.00
N GLY A 63 -10.99 4.50 -13.94
CA GLY A 63 -11.49 4.51 -12.56
C GLY A 63 -11.59 3.13 -11.91
N GLU A 64 -11.05 2.08 -12.54
CA GLU A 64 -11.02 0.73 -12.00
C GLU A 64 -10.04 0.61 -10.82
N THR A 65 -10.33 -0.30 -9.89
CA THR A 65 -9.40 -0.63 -8.81
C THR A 65 -8.26 -1.49 -9.36
N LEU A 66 -7.04 -0.96 -9.31
CA LEU A 66 -5.83 -1.69 -9.68
C LEU A 66 -5.21 -2.41 -8.49
N HIS A 67 -5.44 -1.91 -7.28
CA HIS A 67 -4.86 -2.45 -6.06
C HIS A 67 -5.72 -2.12 -4.85
N GLU A 68 -5.80 -3.06 -3.91
CA GLU A 68 -6.54 -2.90 -2.67
C GLU A 68 -5.83 -3.67 -1.54
N ILE A 69 -5.62 -2.98 -0.43
CA ILE A 69 -5.19 -3.57 0.84
C ILE A 69 -6.18 -3.09 1.87
N ASP A 70 -6.86 -4.02 2.54
CA ASP A 70 -7.78 -3.71 3.60
C ASP A 70 -7.21 -4.07 4.96
N ARG A 71 -7.47 -3.20 5.93
CA ARG A 71 -7.28 -3.43 7.36
C ARG A 71 -5.87 -3.87 7.74
N LYS A 72 -4.86 -3.49 6.96
CA LYS A 72 -3.46 -3.82 7.23
C LYS A 72 -3.03 -3.17 8.54
N GLU A 73 -2.52 -3.96 9.47
CA GLU A 73 -2.05 -3.43 10.75
C GLU A 73 -0.87 -2.47 10.52
N THR A 74 -0.88 -1.35 11.24
CA THR A 74 0.21 -0.37 11.20
C THR A 74 0.69 -0.06 12.62
N SER A 75 2.00 -0.03 12.78
CA SER A 75 2.67 0.23 14.07
C SER A 75 2.87 1.71 14.36
N SER A 76 2.41 2.61 13.47
CA SER A 76 2.64 4.05 13.66
C SER A 76 2.00 4.54 14.96
N ASN A 77 2.73 5.38 15.70
CA ASN A 77 2.26 6.06 16.92
C ASN A 77 1.62 7.43 16.64
N THR A 78 1.62 7.91 15.38
CA THR A 78 1.08 9.23 14.99
C THR A 78 -0.41 9.17 14.67
N ASN A 79 -1.21 10.14 15.08
CA ASN A 79 -2.66 10.16 14.77
C ASN A 79 -2.97 10.46 13.28
N VAL A 80 -1.94 10.76 12.48
CA VAL A 80 -2.06 11.18 11.10
C VAL A 80 -1.39 10.13 10.22
N ILE A 81 -2.09 9.64 9.20
CA ILE A 81 -1.46 8.88 8.11
C ILE A 81 -1.11 9.87 7.01
N GLU A 82 0.19 9.95 6.70
CA GLU A 82 0.70 10.69 5.55
C GLU A 82 1.13 9.67 4.51
N SER A 83 0.66 9.86 3.29
CA SER A 83 1.17 9.17 2.13
C SER A 83 1.85 10.16 1.18
N ARG A 84 2.98 9.75 0.62
CA ARG A 84 3.72 10.47 -0.41
C ARG A 84 3.98 9.51 -1.57
N VAL A 85 3.74 10.00 -2.78
CA VAL A 85 3.95 9.22 -3.98
C VAL A 85 5.07 9.84 -4.81
N LYS A 86 6.01 9.00 -5.23
CA LYS A 86 7.10 9.35 -6.16
C LYS A 86 6.95 8.52 -7.42
N LEU A 87 7.06 9.15 -8.58
CA LEU A 87 7.14 8.46 -9.86
C LEU A 87 8.60 8.43 -10.33
N ILE A 88 9.06 7.26 -10.78
CA ILE A 88 10.34 7.04 -11.43
C ILE A 88 10.04 6.73 -12.90
N PRO A 89 10.00 7.75 -13.79
CA PRO A 89 9.49 7.57 -15.15
C PRO A 89 10.27 6.55 -15.97
N HIS A 90 11.60 6.57 -15.89
CA HIS A 90 12.47 5.67 -16.67
C HIS A 90 12.38 4.19 -16.25
N ARG A 91 11.67 3.88 -15.16
CA ARG A 91 11.42 2.50 -14.69
C ARG A 91 9.94 2.13 -14.72
N ASN A 92 9.08 3.05 -15.17
CA ASN A 92 7.64 2.94 -15.02
C ASN A 92 7.24 2.49 -13.60
N THR A 93 7.93 3.03 -12.59
CA THR A 93 7.74 2.63 -11.19
C THR A 93 7.16 3.78 -10.39
N MET A 94 6.12 3.51 -9.61
CA MET A 94 5.59 4.40 -8.60
C MET A 94 5.91 3.84 -7.21
N LEU A 95 6.50 4.69 -6.37
CA LEU A 95 6.78 4.40 -4.97
C LEU A 95 5.78 5.17 -4.11
N ALA A 96 5.06 4.44 -3.27
CA ALA A 96 4.15 5.01 -2.29
C ALA A 96 4.72 4.79 -0.89
N GLU A 97 5.19 5.88 -0.28
CA GLU A 97 5.62 5.93 1.11
C GLU A 97 4.39 6.23 1.97
N ILE A 98 3.96 5.26 2.78
CA ILE A 98 2.82 5.36 3.69
C ILE A 98 3.34 5.11 5.11
N GLN A 99 3.70 6.18 5.81
CA GLN A 99 4.40 6.07 7.10
C GLN A 99 5.67 5.20 7.01
N LEU A 100 5.68 4.02 7.65
CA LEU A 100 6.79 3.06 7.66
C LEU A 100 6.68 2.02 6.55
N GLU A 101 5.60 2.07 5.75
CA GLU A 101 5.34 1.14 4.67
C GLU A 101 5.78 1.76 3.34
N LEU A 102 6.47 0.97 2.52
CA LEU A 102 6.85 1.34 1.17
C LEU A 102 6.20 0.36 0.20
N LEU A 103 5.25 0.84 -0.60
CA LEU A 103 4.64 0.06 -1.67
C LEU A 103 5.26 0.45 -3.00
N THR A 104 5.66 -0.55 -3.79
CA THR A 104 6.27 -0.36 -5.11
C THR A 104 5.32 -0.90 -6.17
N TYR A 105 4.98 -0.07 -7.14
CA TYR A 105 4.13 -0.43 -8.28
C TYR A 105 4.93 -0.26 -9.55
N THR A 106 5.03 -1.32 -10.35
CA THR A 106 5.67 -1.27 -11.67
C THR A 106 4.59 -1.45 -12.74
N PHE A 107 4.54 -0.52 -13.69
CA PHE A 107 3.56 -0.52 -14.76
C PHE A 107 4.21 -1.06 -16.04
N LYS A 108 3.53 -1.99 -16.70
CA LYS A 108 3.90 -2.46 -18.04
C LYS A 108 3.13 -1.62 -19.08
N GLU A 109 3.75 -1.36 -20.22
CA GLU A 109 3.04 -0.77 -21.35
C GLU A 109 2.19 -1.87 -21.99
N GLU A 110 0.91 -1.59 -22.25
CA GLU A 110 0.07 -2.51 -23.04
C GLU A 110 0.71 -2.69 -24.43
N GLY A 111 1.32 -3.85 -24.64
CA GLY A 111 2.12 -4.18 -25.83
C GLY A 111 3.53 -4.69 -25.54
N SER A 112 4.02 -4.63 -24.29
CA SER A 112 5.28 -5.28 -23.89
C SER A 112 5.00 -6.66 -23.27
N ASP A 113 4.92 -7.69 -24.11
CA ASP A 113 5.00 -9.08 -23.66
C ASP A 113 6.42 -9.37 -23.17
N ASP A 114 6.70 -9.04 -21.92
CA ASP A 114 7.81 -9.62 -21.17
C ASP A 114 7.24 -10.31 -19.92
N ASP A 115 7.04 -11.61 -20.05
CA ASP A 115 6.93 -12.55 -18.94
C ASP A 115 8.23 -12.49 -18.13
N VAL A 116 8.17 -11.89 -16.95
CA VAL A 116 9.21 -12.04 -15.93
C VAL A 116 8.55 -12.44 -14.63
N ASP A 117 8.70 -13.75 -14.41
CA ASP A 117 8.49 -14.53 -13.21
C ASP A 117 8.94 -13.74 -11.96
N SER A 118 8.00 -13.41 -11.08
CA SER A 118 8.33 -12.89 -9.76
C SER A 118 8.50 -14.08 -8.82
N GLU A 119 9.72 -14.62 -8.77
CA GLU A 119 10.11 -15.47 -7.65
C GLU A 119 10.05 -14.62 -6.37
N ALA A 120 9.04 -14.92 -5.56
CA ALA A 120 8.92 -14.48 -4.19
C ALA A 120 10.06 -15.11 -3.38
N ASP A 121 10.94 -14.29 -2.83
CA ASP A 121 11.94 -14.68 -1.82
C ASP A 121 11.23 -14.80 -0.45
N PRO A 122 11.03 -16.01 0.12
CA PRO A 122 10.49 -16.15 1.46
C PRO A 122 11.66 -16.15 2.44
N LYS A 123 11.97 -14.97 3.00
CA LYS A 123 12.70 -14.90 4.26
C LYS A 123 11.87 -15.56 5.35
N THR A 124 12.28 -16.76 5.76
CA THR A 124 11.83 -17.38 7.00
C THR A 124 12.99 -17.30 7.98
N ASP A 125 12.93 -16.29 8.87
CA ASP A 125 13.72 -16.24 10.10
C ASP A 125 13.07 -17.22 11.09
N GLU A 126 13.67 -18.40 11.28
CA GLU A 126 13.42 -19.22 12.46
C GLU A 126 14.59 -19.08 13.45
N VAL A 127 14.22 -18.59 14.62
CA VAL A 127 14.99 -18.44 15.85
C VAL A 127 15.20 -19.82 16.47
N ASP A 128 16.43 -20.17 16.84
CA ASP A 128 16.64 -21.18 17.90
C ASP A 128 17.98 -20.93 18.65
N GLU A 129 17.91 -20.09 19.69
CA GLU A 129 18.82 -20.19 20.82
C GLU A 129 18.12 -21.01 21.92
N LEU A 130 18.69 -22.16 22.30
CA LEU A 130 18.97 -22.61 23.69
C LEU A 130 19.04 -24.14 23.77
N ASP A 131 20.24 -24.71 23.77
CA ASP A 131 20.51 -25.85 24.67
C ASP A 131 21.98 -25.90 25.10
N ARG A 132 22.31 -25.11 26.13
CA ARG A 132 23.47 -25.33 27.00
C ARG A 132 22.96 -25.71 28.37
N THR A 133 22.70 -26.99 28.61
CA THR A 133 22.87 -27.61 29.94
C THR A 133 22.71 -29.13 29.86
N LYS A 134 23.78 -29.87 30.16
CA LYS A 134 23.72 -31.09 31.00
C LYS A 134 25.12 -31.55 31.38
N GLU A 135 25.49 -31.22 32.62
CA GLU A 135 26.50 -31.93 33.41
C GLU A 135 25.86 -33.18 34.07
N ILE A 136 26.59 -34.31 33.99
CA ILE A 136 26.81 -35.36 35.02
C ILE A 136 25.74 -36.48 35.31
N VAL A 137 26.08 -37.73 34.90
CA VAL A 137 26.19 -39.08 35.59
C VAL A 137 25.21 -39.40 36.76
N PRO A 138 24.58 -40.61 36.93
CA PRO A 138 25.23 -41.94 37.07
C PRO A 138 24.48 -43.25 36.67
N GLU A 139 25.23 -44.34 36.49
CA GLU A 139 25.06 -45.67 37.14
C GLU A 139 26.37 -46.48 37.12
#